data_AF-A0A9P1INC6-F1
#
_entry.id   AF-A0A9P1INC6-F1
#
_cell.length_a   1.000
_cell.length_b   1.000
_cell.length_c   1.000
_cell.angle_alpha   90.00
_cell.angle_beta   90.00
_cell.angle_gamma   90.00
#
_symmetry.space_group_name_H-M   'P 1'
#
loop_
_entity.id
_entity.type
_entity.pdbx_description
1 polymer ?
#
loop_
_entity_poly.entity_id
_entity_poly.type
_entity_poly.pdbx_seq_one_letter_code
_entity_poly.pdbx_strand_id
1 'polypeptide(L)'
;MMKNINVKVIIISVAGAYRKGKSFLLNFFLEYLYSLNKAQSKDADLEWLTDDCQLHGFHWRAGVKRDTIGIWLWGEPIMIQSITGEMFAVLLMDTQGTFDNNTTYQQCMTVFALSTIISSVQIYNVVDNIQEDALQHLSLFVEYGRMVMEQPHDFGKPFQNLVFCVRDFKNAEEYDFGEGGDFLENVLQVNETQPDEIRQVRELLHEYFEDIQCYLLPHPGYKVAERQSFRGHVKDLRPIFREELKKMVPNLIAPHNMKAKMVNGKAVTCRKLVQYFKEYANSFDGESLPEPQSILNANAKLICIEAAHEAKVNYCRGMDRSTYGTRMMPEKKLLEAHIKHGITALNIYDKCPKIGSKEVRSLLLEKLQEDINAELERYKRLNEAKRVTGCASAMLACGDSVFLGIGLGTAASGAVAGAIVSLSWASVSLGVVAIPFSLTTIFIIWAYVYSKPCFKKLGKKDKS
;
A
#
# COMPACT_ATOMS: atom_id res chain seq x y z
N MET A 1 -4.17 -9.90 6.93
CA MET A 1 -4.51 -10.71 5.74
C MET A 1 -3.96 -10.10 4.44
N MET A 2 -4.27 -8.83 4.09
CA MET A 2 -3.88 -8.23 2.79
C MET A 2 -2.38 -8.10 2.48
N LYS A 3 -1.47 -8.10 3.47
CA LYS A 3 -0.02 -7.90 3.24
C LYS A 3 0.67 -9.06 2.48
N ASN A 4 0.08 -10.25 2.48
CA ASN A 4 0.71 -11.46 1.92
C ASN A 4 0.09 -11.92 0.59
N ILE A 5 -0.94 -11.23 0.09
CA ILE A 5 -1.65 -11.58 -1.14
C ILE A 5 -1.17 -10.64 -2.25
N ASN A 6 -0.45 -11.16 -3.24
CA ASN A 6 -0.02 -10.41 -4.42
C ASN A 6 -1.00 -10.57 -5.59
N VAL A 7 -2.29 -10.37 -5.30
CA VAL A 7 -3.38 -10.48 -6.26
C VAL A 7 -3.90 -9.08 -6.57
N LYS A 8 -4.35 -8.85 -7.81
CA LYS A 8 -4.99 -7.60 -8.23
C LYS A 8 -6.27 -7.38 -7.42
N VAL A 9 -6.53 -6.14 -7.03
CA VAL A 9 -7.66 -5.82 -6.15
C VAL A 9 -8.76 -5.10 -6.92
N ILE A 10 -10.01 -5.43 -6.60
CA ILE A 10 -11.21 -4.71 -7.04
C ILE A 10 -11.85 -4.14 -5.78
N ILE A 11 -12.20 -2.86 -5.78
CA ILE A 11 -12.75 -2.19 -4.61
C ILE A 11 -14.07 -1.54 -5.02
N ILE A 12 -15.16 -2.06 -4.45
CA ILE A 12 -16.51 -1.54 -4.66
C ILE A 12 -16.85 -0.68 -3.45
N SER A 13 -17.02 0.61 -3.67
CA SER A 13 -17.36 1.58 -2.64
C SER A 13 -18.79 2.02 -2.81
N VAL A 14 -19.54 2.14 -1.72
CA VAL A 14 -20.84 2.81 -1.71
C VAL A 14 -20.74 4.04 -0.83
N ALA A 15 -20.91 5.20 -1.43
CA ALA A 15 -20.91 6.49 -0.74
C ALA A 15 -22.19 7.29 -1.02
N GLY A 16 -22.49 8.26 -0.17
CA GLY A 16 -23.68 9.09 -0.27
C GLY A 16 -24.31 9.40 1.09
N ALA A 17 -25.43 10.11 1.06
CA ALA A 17 -26.04 10.71 2.24
C ALA A 17 -26.32 9.71 3.38
N TYR A 18 -26.29 10.24 4.60
CA TYR A 18 -26.60 9.50 5.81
C TYR A 18 -28.02 8.91 5.81
N ARG A 19 -28.14 7.66 6.31
CA ARG A 19 -29.41 6.89 6.43
C ARG A 19 -30.13 6.53 5.14
N LYS A 20 -29.42 6.55 4.01
CA LYS A 20 -29.99 6.21 2.70
C LYS A 20 -29.77 4.76 2.23
N GLY A 21 -29.55 3.84 3.18
CA GLY A 21 -29.50 2.40 2.90
C GLY A 21 -28.25 1.90 2.14
N LYS A 22 -27.07 2.51 2.41
CA LYS A 22 -25.78 2.12 1.80
C LYS A 22 -25.32 0.72 2.20
N SER A 23 -25.19 0.46 3.50
CA SER A 23 -24.82 -0.85 4.05
C SER A 23 -25.83 -1.94 3.65
N PHE A 24 -27.12 -1.57 3.57
CA PHE A 24 -28.16 -2.46 3.03
C PHE A 24 -27.91 -2.81 1.56
N LEU A 25 -27.51 -1.83 0.72
CA LEU A 25 -27.15 -2.07 -0.66
C LEU A 25 -25.90 -2.97 -0.79
N LEU A 26 -24.86 -2.69 0.01
CA LEU A 26 -23.62 -3.48 0.03
C LEU A 26 -23.84 -4.96 0.36
N ASN A 27 -24.84 -5.28 1.18
CA ASN A 27 -25.15 -6.67 1.51
C ASN A 27 -25.63 -7.49 0.30
N PHE A 28 -26.23 -6.86 -0.72
CA PHE A 28 -26.55 -7.55 -1.97
C PHE A 28 -25.30 -7.88 -2.79
N PHE A 29 -24.33 -6.95 -2.86
CA PHE A 29 -23.03 -7.22 -3.48
C PHE A 29 -22.29 -8.33 -2.72
N LEU A 30 -22.36 -8.32 -1.39
CA LEU A 30 -21.75 -9.35 -0.56
C LEU A 30 -22.37 -10.73 -0.82
N GLU A 31 -23.70 -10.82 -0.83
CA GLU A 31 -24.43 -12.06 -1.11
C GLU A 31 -24.11 -12.60 -2.51
N TYR A 32 -24.09 -11.72 -3.52
CA TYR A 32 -23.72 -12.10 -4.88
C TYR A 32 -22.28 -12.63 -4.95
N LEU A 33 -21.32 -11.93 -4.35
CA LEU A 33 -19.91 -12.32 -4.36
C LEU A 33 -19.66 -13.65 -3.65
N TYR A 34 -20.31 -13.89 -2.50
CA TYR A 34 -20.21 -15.19 -1.82
C TYR A 34 -20.88 -16.31 -2.61
N SER A 35 -22.05 -16.06 -3.21
CA SER A 35 -22.73 -17.03 -4.06
C SER A 35 -21.89 -17.37 -5.29
N LEU A 36 -21.28 -16.36 -5.92
CA LEU A 36 -20.38 -16.51 -7.05
C LEU A 36 -19.11 -17.29 -6.69
N ASN A 37 -18.46 -16.95 -5.57
CA ASN A 37 -17.28 -17.69 -5.09
C ASN A 37 -17.61 -19.17 -4.81
N LYS A 38 -18.78 -19.45 -4.22
CA LYS A 38 -19.26 -20.80 -3.95
C LYS A 38 -19.58 -21.57 -5.23
N ALA A 39 -20.22 -20.92 -6.21
CA ALA A 39 -20.51 -21.49 -7.52
C ALA A 39 -19.22 -21.88 -8.26
N GLN A 40 -18.24 -20.97 -8.30
CA GLN A 40 -16.92 -21.23 -8.90
C GLN A 40 -16.14 -22.35 -8.19
N SER A 41 -16.21 -22.42 -6.86
CA SER A 41 -15.51 -23.45 -6.08
C SER A 41 -16.11 -24.85 -6.25
N LYS A 42 -17.40 -24.93 -6.61
CA LYS A 42 -18.15 -26.20 -6.74
C LYS A 42 -18.45 -26.58 -8.19
N ASP A 43 -18.07 -25.74 -9.15
CA ASP A 43 -18.42 -25.87 -10.56
C ASP A 43 -19.94 -26.05 -10.77
N ALA A 44 -20.72 -25.16 -10.17
CA ALA A 44 -22.18 -25.20 -10.17
C ALA A 44 -22.79 -23.90 -10.74
N ASP A 45 -24.05 -23.96 -11.13
CA ASP A 45 -24.80 -22.79 -11.60
C ASP A 45 -24.92 -21.72 -10.49
N LEU A 46 -24.85 -20.45 -10.90
CA LEU A 46 -24.97 -19.32 -9.99
C LEU A 46 -26.44 -19.10 -9.61
N GLU A 47 -26.81 -19.58 -8.43
CA GLU A 47 -28.06 -19.20 -7.78
C GLU A 47 -27.80 -18.15 -6.69
N TRP A 48 -28.37 -16.96 -6.85
CA TRP A 48 -28.26 -15.89 -5.87
C TRP A 48 -29.59 -15.13 -5.73
N LEU A 49 -29.78 -14.50 -4.57
CA LEU A 49 -31.00 -13.74 -4.24
C LEU A 49 -32.28 -14.57 -4.42
N THR A 50 -32.29 -15.78 -3.87
CA THR A 50 -33.46 -16.67 -3.78
C THR A 50 -34.41 -16.21 -2.67
N ASP A 51 -35.67 -16.62 -2.70
CA ASP A 51 -36.67 -16.18 -1.72
C ASP A 51 -36.36 -16.61 -0.28
N ASP A 52 -35.66 -17.73 -0.12
CA ASP A 52 -35.23 -18.29 1.17
C ASP A 52 -33.96 -17.61 1.72
N CYS A 53 -33.32 -16.74 0.94
CA CYS A 53 -32.11 -16.04 1.35
C CYS A 53 -32.42 -14.99 2.43
N GLN A 54 -31.52 -14.90 3.40
CA GLN A 54 -31.47 -13.85 4.40
C GLN A 54 -30.16 -13.07 4.25
N LEU A 55 -30.27 -11.76 4.03
CA LEU A 55 -29.10 -10.90 3.87
C LEU A 55 -28.33 -10.77 5.19
N HIS A 56 -27.06 -11.15 5.14
CA HIS A 56 -26.08 -10.95 6.21
C HIS A 56 -24.92 -10.08 5.69
N GLY A 57 -24.13 -9.50 6.59
CA GLY A 57 -22.97 -8.70 6.20
C GLY A 57 -22.76 -7.47 7.07
N PHE A 58 -22.61 -6.32 6.42
CA PHE A 58 -22.48 -5.03 7.07
C PHE A 58 -23.68 -4.77 7.99
N HIS A 59 -23.41 -4.28 9.19
CA HIS A 59 -24.46 -3.93 10.12
C HIS A 59 -25.28 -2.78 9.54
N TRP A 60 -26.58 -3.02 9.36
CA TRP A 60 -27.52 -2.01 8.91
C TRP A 60 -28.68 -1.99 9.89
N ARG A 61 -29.11 -0.79 10.30
CA ARG A 61 -30.26 -0.61 11.18
C ARG A 61 -31.10 0.58 10.75
N ALA A 62 -32.42 0.51 10.92
CA ALA A 62 -33.33 1.66 10.88
C ALA A 62 -33.31 2.45 12.23
N GLY A 63 -33.20 3.78 12.24
CA GLY A 63 -32.94 4.61 13.43
C GLY A 63 -32.42 6.02 13.11
N VAL A 64 -32.16 6.84 14.14
CA VAL A 64 -31.60 8.21 13.98
C VAL A 64 -30.10 8.25 14.31
N LYS A 65 -29.62 7.33 15.15
CA LYS A 65 -28.21 7.23 15.56
C LYS A 65 -27.37 6.56 14.47
N ARG A 66 -26.11 7.02 14.37
CA ARG A 66 -25.15 6.58 13.35
C ARG A 66 -24.66 5.17 13.64
N ASP A 67 -24.50 4.39 12.57
CA ASP A 67 -23.98 3.02 12.65
C ASP A 67 -22.52 2.94 12.17
N THR A 68 -22.13 3.71 11.13
CA THR A 68 -20.78 3.73 10.54
C THR A 68 -20.09 5.09 10.71
N ILE A 69 -18.84 5.10 11.19
CA ILE A 69 -17.96 6.28 11.27
C ILE A 69 -16.71 6.04 10.42
N GLY A 70 -16.34 6.98 9.54
CA GLY A 70 -15.20 6.86 8.64
C GLY A 70 -15.41 5.89 7.47
N ILE A 71 -14.40 5.09 7.14
CA ILE A 71 -14.42 4.11 6.03
C ILE A 71 -14.27 2.70 6.62
N TRP A 72 -15.17 1.80 6.27
CA TRP A 72 -15.16 0.40 6.67
C TRP A 72 -14.90 -0.48 5.47
N LEU A 73 -13.99 -1.44 5.61
CA LEU A 73 -13.78 -2.48 4.62
C LEU A 73 -14.32 -3.80 5.16
N TRP A 74 -14.91 -4.61 4.28
CA TRP A 74 -15.25 -5.98 4.64
C TRP A 74 -13.98 -6.74 5.04
N GLY A 75 -14.05 -7.48 6.16
CA GLY A 75 -12.86 -8.01 6.84
C GLY A 75 -12.10 -9.08 6.05
N GLU A 76 -12.77 -9.75 5.12
CA GLU A 76 -12.21 -10.84 4.33
C GLU A 76 -12.28 -10.50 2.82
N PRO A 77 -11.14 -10.44 2.10
CA PRO A 77 -11.16 -10.29 0.64
C PRO A 77 -11.81 -11.50 -0.02
N ILE A 78 -12.80 -11.27 -0.89
CA ILE A 78 -13.50 -12.35 -1.59
C ILE A 78 -12.76 -12.65 -2.89
N MET A 79 -12.26 -13.87 -3.03
CA MET A 79 -11.48 -14.28 -4.19
C MET A 79 -12.41 -14.70 -5.33
N ILE A 80 -12.37 -13.99 -6.46
CA ILE A 80 -13.19 -14.31 -7.63
C ILE A 80 -12.29 -14.54 -8.84
N GLN A 81 -12.58 -15.60 -9.60
CA GLN A 81 -11.91 -15.85 -10.87
C GLN A 81 -12.63 -15.13 -12.01
N SER A 82 -11.89 -14.45 -12.87
CA SER A 82 -12.42 -13.85 -14.08
C SER A 82 -12.67 -14.90 -15.16
N ILE A 83 -13.34 -14.49 -16.25
CA ILE A 83 -13.49 -15.33 -17.44
C ILE A 83 -12.14 -15.70 -18.09
N THR A 84 -11.09 -14.90 -17.87
CA THR A 84 -9.74 -15.14 -18.40
C THR A 84 -8.92 -16.06 -17.50
N GLY A 85 -9.48 -16.53 -16.38
CA GLY A 85 -8.81 -17.36 -15.39
C GLY A 85 -7.97 -16.58 -14.38
N GLU A 86 -7.90 -15.25 -14.49
CA GLU A 86 -7.19 -14.39 -13.53
C GLU A 86 -7.97 -14.31 -12.21
N MET A 87 -7.26 -14.46 -11.10
CA MET A 87 -7.84 -14.28 -9.77
C MET A 87 -7.83 -12.80 -9.37
N PHE A 88 -8.94 -12.33 -8.84
CA PHE A 88 -9.11 -11.01 -8.23
C PHE A 88 -9.45 -11.14 -6.75
N ALA A 89 -8.93 -10.20 -5.95
CA ALA A 89 -9.39 -10.00 -4.59
C ALA A 89 -10.41 -8.85 -4.58
N VAL A 90 -11.68 -9.17 -4.32
CA VAL A 90 -12.76 -8.18 -4.28
C VAL A 90 -12.96 -7.71 -2.84
N LEU A 91 -12.95 -6.39 -2.63
CA LEU A 91 -13.19 -5.73 -1.36
C LEU A 91 -14.42 -4.84 -1.47
N LEU A 92 -15.27 -4.91 -0.44
CA LEU A 92 -16.40 -4.00 -0.28
C LEU A 92 -16.04 -2.91 0.73
N MET A 93 -16.31 -1.67 0.36
CA MET A 93 -16.06 -0.48 1.15
C MET A 93 -17.38 0.22 1.48
N ASP A 94 -17.73 0.26 2.76
CA ASP A 94 -18.84 1.05 3.28
C ASP A 94 -18.30 2.37 3.80
N THR A 95 -18.83 3.48 3.31
CA THR A 95 -18.44 4.80 3.79
C THR A 95 -19.47 5.33 4.77
N GLN A 96 -18.99 6.14 5.71
CA GLN A 96 -19.87 6.96 6.52
C GLN A 96 -20.81 7.76 5.60
N GLY A 97 -22.07 7.88 6.05
CA GLY A 97 -22.99 8.77 5.38
C GLY A 97 -22.58 10.21 5.55
N THR A 98 -22.44 10.90 4.43
CA THR A 98 -22.21 12.34 4.43
C THR A 98 -23.41 13.06 5.08
N PHE A 99 -23.16 14.19 5.74
CA PHE A 99 -24.18 15.09 6.32
C PHE A 99 -24.94 14.53 7.54
N ASP A 100 -24.23 13.92 8.50
CA ASP A 100 -24.82 13.69 9.83
C ASP A 100 -24.65 14.93 10.72
N ASN A 101 -25.42 15.01 11.82
CA ASN A 101 -25.41 16.17 12.71
C ASN A 101 -24.10 16.35 13.51
N ASN A 102 -23.15 15.42 13.42
CA ASN A 102 -21.96 15.37 14.28
C ASN A 102 -20.64 15.48 13.50
N THR A 103 -20.70 15.49 12.16
CA THR A 103 -19.53 15.40 11.28
C THR A 103 -19.53 16.63 10.38
N THR A 104 -18.39 17.29 10.24
CA THR A 104 -18.33 18.50 9.42
C THR A 104 -18.51 18.16 7.94
N TYR A 105 -18.97 19.13 7.16
CA TYR A 105 -19.02 19.01 5.70
C TYR A 105 -17.66 18.56 5.11
N GLN A 106 -16.58 19.12 5.65
CA GLN A 106 -15.21 18.83 5.22
C GLN A 106 -14.84 17.37 5.45
N GLN A 107 -15.12 16.83 6.64
CA GLN A 107 -14.88 15.43 6.96
C GLN A 107 -15.68 14.49 6.04
N CYS A 108 -16.91 14.86 5.70
CA CYS A 108 -17.75 14.13 4.75
C CYS A 108 -17.13 14.12 3.35
N MET A 109 -16.66 15.27 2.88
CA MET A 109 -15.98 15.40 1.59
C MET A 109 -14.66 14.63 1.54
N THR A 110 -13.88 14.63 2.62
CA THR A 110 -12.63 13.85 2.71
C THR A 110 -12.91 12.34 2.61
N VAL A 111 -13.92 11.83 3.32
CA VAL A 111 -14.32 10.42 3.23
C VAL A 111 -14.79 10.08 1.81
N PHE A 112 -15.58 10.94 1.19
CA PHE A 112 -16.05 10.75 -0.19
C PHE A 112 -14.88 10.73 -1.17
N ALA A 113 -14.00 11.73 -1.12
CA ALA A 113 -12.80 11.84 -1.95
C ALA A 113 -11.90 10.60 -1.84
N LEU A 114 -11.57 10.20 -0.61
CA LEU A 114 -10.78 9.00 -0.33
C LEU A 114 -11.43 7.74 -0.91
N SER A 115 -12.74 7.58 -0.72
CA SER A 115 -13.46 6.40 -1.21
C SER A 115 -13.47 6.31 -2.74
N THR A 116 -13.63 7.45 -3.43
CA THR A 116 -13.63 7.51 -4.90
C THR A 116 -12.24 7.26 -5.48
N ILE A 117 -11.20 7.87 -4.90
CA ILE A 117 -9.81 7.69 -5.37
C ILE A 117 -9.36 6.23 -5.23
N ILE A 118 -9.77 5.56 -4.15
CA ILE A 118 -9.31 4.21 -3.84
C ILE A 118 -10.16 3.14 -4.53
N SER A 119 -11.44 3.41 -4.79
CA SER A 119 -12.34 2.44 -5.42
C SER A 119 -12.09 2.27 -6.92
N SER A 120 -12.39 1.07 -7.42
CA SER A 120 -12.49 0.79 -8.86
C SER A 120 -13.92 1.01 -9.36
N VAL A 121 -14.90 0.79 -8.48
CA VAL A 121 -16.31 1.09 -8.71
C VAL A 121 -16.80 1.95 -7.56
N GLN A 122 -17.12 3.21 -7.84
CA GLN A 122 -17.72 4.12 -6.88
C GLN A 122 -19.21 4.21 -7.13
N ILE A 123 -20.01 3.64 -6.23
CA ILE A 123 -21.46 3.75 -6.25
C ILE A 123 -21.84 4.98 -5.43
N TYR A 124 -22.41 5.97 -6.09
CA TYR A 124 -22.96 7.15 -5.47
C TYR A 124 -24.46 6.98 -5.22
N ASN A 125 -24.79 6.60 -3.99
CA ASN A 125 -26.15 6.31 -3.55
C ASN A 125 -26.88 7.60 -3.18
N VAL A 126 -27.74 8.06 -4.09
CA VAL A 126 -28.64 9.21 -3.93
C VAL A 126 -30.08 8.74 -3.76
N VAL A 127 -30.97 9.57 -3.25
CA VAL A 127 -32.37 9.20 -3.00
C VAL A 127 -33.29 10.20 -3.66
N ASP A 128 -34.39 9.69 -4.21
CA ASP A 128 -35.40 10.40 -5.01
C ASP A 128 -34.85 10.88 -6.36
N ASN A 129 -33.78 11.68 -6.37
CA ASN A 129 -33.22 12.32 -7.57
C ASN A 129 -31.72 12.64 -7.40
N ILE A 130 -31.01 12.90 -8.50
CA ILE A 130 -29.67 13.49 -8.51
C ILE A 130 -29.83 15.01 -8.42
N GLN A 131 -29.41 15.60 -7.30
CA GLN A 131 -29.52 17.03 -7.03
C GLN A 131 -28.20 17.77 -7.34
N GLU A 132 -28.25 19.10 -7.43
CA GLU A 132 -27.09 19.95 -7.77
C GLU A 132 -25.97 19.84 -6.72
N ASP A 133 -26.30 19.70 -5.44
CA ASP A 133 -25.32 19.46 -4.36
C ASP A 133 -24.57 18.15 -4.58
N ALA A 134 -25.26 17.12 -5.09
CA ALA A 134 -24.63 15.85 -5.40
C ALA A 134 -23.57 16.00 -6.51
N LEU A 135 -23.86 16.82 -7.53
CA LEU A 135 -22.91 17.14 -8.60
C LEU A 135 -21.77 18.03 -8.11
N GLN A 136 -22.04 18.97 -7.20
CA GLN A 136 -21.01 19.82 -6.61
C GLN A 136 -19.94 19.00 -5.88
N HIS A 137 -20.29 17.89 -5.22
CA HIS A 137 -19.28 17.00 -4.61
C HIS A 137 -18.31 16.39 -5.62
N LEU A 138 -18.67 16.36 -6.91
CA LEU A 138 -17.82 15.83 -7.97
C LEU A 138 -16.85 16.88 -8.55
N SER A 139 -17.00 18.17 -8.21
CA SER A 139 -16.12 19.24 -8.72
C SER A 139 -14.64 19.00 -8.40
N LEU A 140 -14.35 18.50 -7.20
CA LEU A 140 -13.00 18.08 -6.79
C LEU A 140 -12.35 17.11 -7.79
N PHE A 141 -13.11 16.14 -8.31
CA PHE A 141 -12.59 15.13 -9.21
C PHE A 141 -12.38 15.68 -10.63
N VAL A 142 -13.22 16.63 -11.04
CA VAL A 142 -13.11 17.32 -12.32
C VAL A 142 -11.87 18.22 -12.32
N GLU A 143 -11.65 18.99 -11.27
CA GLU A 143 -10.44 19.80 -11.11
C GLU A 143 -9.17 18.94 -11.05
N TYR A 144 -9.22 17.84 -10.29
CA TYR A 144 -8.12 16.90 -10.23
C TYR A 144 -7.85 16.25 -11.59
N GLY A 145 -8.90 15.85 -12.31
CA GLY A 145 -8.77 15.27 -13.64
C GLY A 145 -8.10 16.23 -14.62
N ARG A 146 -8.48 17.51 -14.60
CA ARG A 146 -7.83 18.55 -15.40
C ARG A 146 -6.33 18.63 -15.10
N MET A 147 -5.97 18.67 -13.81
CA MET A 147 -4.56 18.73 -13.41
C MET A 147 -3.74 17.51 -13.87
N VAL A 148 -4.35 16.32 -13.93
CA VAL A 148 -3.71 15.10 -14.42
C VAL A 148 -3.52 15.15 -15.94
N MET A 149 -4.52 15.61 -16.68
CA MET A 149 -4.44 15.72 -18.15
C MET A 149 -3.44 16.79 -18.61
N GLU A 150 -3.18 17.82 -17.79
CA GLU A 150 -2.14 18.81 -18.03
C GLU A 150 -0.70 18.27 -17.82
N GLN A 151 -0.54 17.09 -17.20
CA GLN A 151 0.78 16.50 -16.99
C GLN A 151 1.37 15.99 -18.31
N PRO A 152 2.71 16.08 -18.48
CA PRO A 152 3.37 15.67 -19.73
C PRO A 152 3.35 14.16 -19.98
N HIS A 153 2.94 13.36 -18.99
CA HIS A 153 2.87 11.91 -19.10
C HIS A 153 1.41 11.48 -19.09
N ASP A 154 0.99 10.77 -20.14
CA ASP A 154 -0.36 10.23 -20.24
C ASP A 154 -0.50 8.99 -19.33
N PHE A 155 -1.39 9.08 -18.35
CA PHE A 155 -1.76 7.97 -17.46
C PHE A 155 -3.13 7.37 -17.79
N GLY A 156 -3.78 7.87 -18.85
CA GLY A 156 -5.19 7.65 -19.12
C GLY A 156 -6.07 8.42 -18.13
N LYS A 157 -7.35 8.04 -18.11
CA LYS A 157 -8.34 8.66 -17.22
C LYS A 157 -8.00 8.38 -15.74
N PRO A 158 -8.10 9.39 -14.85
CA PRO A 158 -7.73 9.26 -13.44
C PRO A 158 -8.67 8.34 -12.65
N PHE A 159 -9.95 8.27 -13.05
CA PHE A 159 -10.97 7.49 -12.37
C PHE A 159 -11.55 6.42 -13.28
N GLN A 160 -12.04 5.35 -12.67
CA GLN A 160 -12.60 4.21 -13.39
C GLN A 160 -14.12 4.36 -13.49
N ASN A 161 -14.88 3.63 -12.69
CA ASN A 161 -16.32 3.57 -12.83
C ASN A 161 -17.02 4.40 -11.75
N LEU A 162 -17.86 5.35 -12.15
CA LEU A 162 -18.81 6.05 -11.30
C LEU A 162 -20.23 5.55 -11.59
N VAL A 163 -20.98 5.19 -10.55
CA VAL A 163 -22.34 4.65 -10.70
C VAL A 163 -23.29 5.47 -9.85
N PHE A 164 -24.16 6.25 -10.48
CA PHE A 164 -25.28 6.88 -9.78
C PHE A 164 -26.32 5.82 -9.47
N CYS A 165 -26.58 5.57 -8.19
CA CYS A 165 -27.64 4.68 -7.75
C CYS A 165 -28.75 5.53 -7.12
N VAL A 166 -29.81 5.79 -7.89
CA VAL A 166 -30.95 6.59 -7.46
C VAL A 166 -31.95 5.69 -6.77
N ARG A 167 -32.04 5.81 -5.45
CA ARG A 167 -32.95 5.02 -4.61
C ARG A 167 -34.32 5.66 -4.54
N ASP A 168 -35.34 4.83 -4.36
CA ASP A 168 -36.73 5.26 -4.18
C ASP A 168 -37.21 6.16 -5.32
N PHE A 169 -36.76 5.89 -6.55
CA PHE A 169 -37.10 6.68 -7.72
C PHE A 169 -38.61 6.68 -7.96
N LYS A 170 -39.18 7.87 -8.19
CA LYS A 170 -40.63 8.10 -8.23
C LYS A 170 -41.20 8.22 -9.64
N ASN A 171 -40.40 8.68 -10.60
CA ASN A 171 -40.86 9.06 -11.94
C ASN A 171 -40.76 7.90 -12.94
N ALA A 172 -41.27 6.72 -12.55
CA ALA A 172 -41.23 5.51 -13.37
C ALA A 172 -42.06 5.59 -14.65
N GLU A 173 -42.91 6.62 -14.79
CA GLU A 173 -43.70 6.88 -15.99
C GLU A 173 -42.88 7.58 -17.09
N GLU A 174 -41.83 8.31 -16.71
CA GLU A 174 -40.94 9.03 -17.64
C GLU A 174 -39.68 8.23 -17.94
N TYR A 175 -39.13 7.54 -16.92
CA TYR A 175 -37.92 6.74 -17.04
C TYR A 175 -38.12 5.39 -16.35
N ASP A 176 -37.94 4.30 -17.10
CA ASP A 176 -38.08 2.95 -16.57
C ASP A 176 -37.07 2.66 -15.44
N PHE A 177 -37.43 1.74 -14.55
CA PHE A 177 -36.47 1.24 -13.55
C PHE A 177 -35.36 0.41 -14.20
N GLY A 178 -34.20 0.38 -13.55
CA GLY A 178 -33.02 -0.33 -14.07
C GLY A 178 -31.98 0.65 -14.58
N GLU A 179 -31.48 0.45 -15.80
CA GLU A 179 -30.48 1.32 -16.42
C GLU A 179 -31.09 2.69 -16.75
N GLY A 180 -30.58 3.75 -16.12
CA GLY A 180 -31.08 5.12 -16.20
C GLY A 180 -30.17 6.04 -17.02
N GLY A 181 -29.61 5.55 -18.13
CA GLY A 181 -28.70 6.31 -18.98
C GLY A 181 -29.32 7.63 -19.46
N ASP A 182 -30.50 7.55 -20.08
CA ASP A 182 -31.24 8.71 -20.59
C ASP A 182 -31.57 9.74 -19.50
N PHE A 183 -31.92 9.25 -18.30
CA PHE A 183 -32.15 10.12 -17.15
C PHE A 183 -30.88 10.86 -16.73
N LEU A 184 -29.74 10.17 -16.68
CA LEU A 184 -28.47 10.78 -16.34
C LEU A 184 -28.03 11.79 -17.41
N GLU A 185 -28.19 11.48 -18.69
CA GLU A 185 -27.91 12.42 -19.79
C GLU A 185 -28.73 13.69 -19.64
N ASN A 186 -30.01 13.58 -19.29
CA ASN A 186 -30.87 14.72 -19.01
C ASN A 186 -30.38 15.54 -17.79
N VAL A 187 -29.97 14.89 -16.70
CA VAL A 187 -29.42 15.57 -15.51
C VAL A 187 -28.11 16.31 -15.82
N LEU A 188 -27.29 15.74 -16.72
CA LEU A 188 -26.01 16.31 -17.13
C LEU A 188 -26.13 17.34 -18.27
N GLN A 189 -27.34 17.69 -18.72
CA GLN A 189 -27.52 18.77 -19.68
C GLN A 189 -27.07 20.12 -19.10
N VAL A 190 -26.30 20.83 -19.91
CA VAL A 190 -25.72 22.13 -19.57
C VAL A 190 -26.69 23.24 -19.94
N ASN A 191 -26.92 24.16 -19.00
CA ASN A 191 -27.72 25.36 -19.22
C ASN A 191 -26.92 26.62 -18.89
N GLU A 192 -27.07 27.69 -19.67
CA GLU A 192 -26.34 28.96 -19.48
C GLU A 192 -26.65 29.66 -18.15
N THR A 193 -27.77 29.32 -17.51
CA THR A 193 -28.18 29.87 -16.21
C THR A 193 -27.51 29.18 -15.02
N GLN A 194 -26.80 28.07 -15.24
CA GLN A 194 -26.13 27.32 -14.18
C GLN A 194 -24.81 28.01 -13.76
N PRO A 195 -24.39 27.88 -12.49
CA PRO A 195 -23.06 28.33 -12.06
C PRO A 195 -21.93 27.66 -12.86
N ASP A 196 -20.87 28.41 -13.16
CA ASP A 196 -19.73 27.93 -13.96
C ASP A 196 -19.09 26.65 -13.40
N GLU A 197 -18.97 26.51 -12.09
CA GLU A 197 -18.41 25.32 -11.43
C GLU A 197 -19.22 24.07 -11.77
N ILE A 198 -20.55 24.15 -11.68
CA ILE A 198 -21.44 23.01 -11.91
C ILE A 198 -21.53 22.69 -13.41
N ARG A 199 -21.50 23.73 -14.25
CA ARG A 199 -21.42 23.58 -15.70
C ARG A 199 -20.17 22.81 -16.11
N GLN A 200 -19.00 23.16 -15.56
CA GLN A 200 -17.76 22.43 -15.81
C GLN A 200 -17.86 20.97 -15.37
N VAL A 201 -18.52 20.68 -14.24
CA VAL A 201 -18.76 19.30 -13.82
C VAL A 201 -19.53 18.54 -14.90
N ARG A 202 -20.65 19.07 -15.37
CA ARG A 202 -21.47 18.43 -16.40
C ARG A 202 -20.73 18.18 -17.71
N GLU A 203 -19.94 19.16 -18.16
CA GLU A 203 -19.19 19.08 -19.42
C GLU A 203 -18.05 18.06 -19.34
N LEU A 204 -17.32 18.02 -18.21
CA LEU A 204 -16.03 17.31 -18.13
C LEU A 204 -16.10 15.97 -17.40
N LEU A 205 -17.21 15.62 -16.75
CA LEU A 205 -17.30 14.38 -15.96
C LEU A 205 -16.96 13.13 -16.80
N HIS A 206 -17.51 13.05 -18.02
CA HIS A 206 -17.26 11.94 -18.94
C HIS A 206 -15.80 11.87 -19.45
N GLU A 207 -15.05 12.96 -19.37
CA GLU A 207 -13.64 13.00 -19.78
C GLU A 207 -12.72 12.32 -18.76
N TYR A 208 -13.06 12.38 -17.47
CA TYR A 208 -12.18 11.93 -16.38
C TYR A 208 -12.52 10.57 -15.77
N PHE A 209 -13.72 10.04 -16.02
CA PHE A 209 -14.11 8.68 -15.64
C PHE A 209 -14.10 7.74 -16.85
N GLU A 210 -13.58 6.51 -16.70
CA GLU A 210 -13.65 5.47 -17.73
C GLU A 210 -15.09 5.19 -18.15
N ASP A 211 -15.98 5.08 -17.16
CA ASP A 211 -17.39 4.79 -17.37
C ASP A 211 -18.25 5.47 -16.31
N ILE A 212 -19.41 5.98 -16.73
CA ILE A 212 -20.40 6.58 -15.84
C ILE A 212 -21.74 5.93 -16.13
N GLN A 213 -22.27 5.25 -15.13
CA GLN A 213 -23.53 4.53 -15.23
C GLN A 213 -24.56 5.12 -14.27
N CYS A 214 -25.84 4.90 -14.56
CA CYS A 214 -26.93 5.29 -13.69
C CYS A 214 -27.91 4.12 -13.56
N TYR A 215 -28.35 3.86 -12.32
CA TYR A 215 -29.39 2.89 -12.03
C TYR A 215 -30.50 3.52 -11.21
N LEU A 216 -31.74 3.38 -11.71
CA LEU A 216 -32.96 3.86 -11.09
C LEU A 216 -33.63 2.70 -10.35
N LEU A 217 -33.58 2.73 -9.02
CA LEU A 217 -34.14 1.67 -8.18
C LEU A 217 -35.48 2.09 -7.57
N PRO A 218 -36.50 1.22 -7.61
CA PRO A 218 -37.77 1.47 -6.94
C PRO A 218 -37.60 1.41 -5.41
N HIS A 219 -38.64 1.85 -4.70
CA HIS A 219 -38.68 1.68 -3.24
C HIS A 219 -38.66 0.19 -2.86
N PRO A 220 -37.80 -0.24 -1.89
CA PRO A 220 -37.58 -1.66 -1.57
C PRO A 220 -38.79 -2.34 -0.91
N GLY A 221 -39.77 -1.57 -0.43
CA GLY A 221 -41.02 -2.03 0.16
C GLY A 221 -41.23 -1.52 1.59
N TYR A 222 -42.48 -1.34 2.00
CA TYR A 222 -42.81 -0.77 3.31
C TYR A 222 -42.30 -1.61 4.48
N LYS A 223 -42.32 -2.94 4.36
CA LYS A 223 -41.74 -3.85 5.37
C LYS A 223 -40.27 -3.55 5.66
N VAL A 224 -39.48 -3.18 4.65
CA VAL A 224 -38.06 -2.83 4.78
C VAL A 224 -37.89 -1.48 5.48
N ALA A 225 -38.78 -0.52 5.20
CA ALA A 225 -38.80 0.79 5.83
C ALA A 225 -39.29 0.75 7.30
N GLU A 226 -40.14 -0.21 7.64
CA GLU A 226 -40.79 -0.36 8.95
C GLU A 226 -39.95 -1.17 9.96
N ARG A 227 -38.97 -0.46 10.53
CA ARG A 227 -38.19 -0.58 11.80
C ARG A 227 -38.14 -1.87 12.65
N GLN A 228 -39.14 -2.75 12.71
CA GLN A 228 -39.18 -3.87 13.68
C GLN A 228 -39.37 -5.26 13.07
N SER A 229 -39.76 -5.39 11.80
CA SER A 229 -40.09 -6.68 11.19
C SER A 229 -39.03 -7.19 10.21
N PHE A 230 -38.29 -6.31 9.54
CA PHE A 230 -37.38 -6.73 8.49
C PHE A 230 -36.05 -7.27 9.06
N ARG A 231 -35.85 -8.58 8.87
CA ARG A 231 -34.65 -9.31 9.30
C ARG A 231 -33.67 -9.58 8.15
N GLY A 232 -33.88 -8.95 6.99
CA GLY A 232 -33.07 -9.18 5.79
C GLY A 232 -33.60 -10.29 4.87
N HIS A 233 -34.81 -10.84 5.11
CA HIS A 233 -35.35 -11.89 4.25
C HIS A 233 -35.71 -11.36 2.87
N VAL A 234 -35.18 -11.99 1.82
CA VAL A 234 -35.36 -11.55 0.44
C VAL A 234 -36.83 -11.60 0.00
N LYS A 235 -37.62 -12.56 0.50
CA LYS A 235 -39.08 -12.64 0.24
C LYS A 235 -39.90 -11.42 0.70
N ASP A 236 -39.38 -10.64 1.65
CA ASP A 236 -40.06 -9.44 2.15
C ASP A 236 -39.79 -8.18 1.32
N LEU A 237 -38.86 -8.27 0.35
CA LEU A 237 -38.57 -7.20 -0.60
C LEU A 237 -39.63 -7.15 -1.70
N ARG A 238 -39.90 -5.94 -2.20
CA ARG A 238 -40.76 -5.75 -3.37
C ARG A 238 -40.20 -6.52 -4.58
N PRO A 239 -41.01 -7.29 -5.34
CA PRO A 239 -40.53 -8.09 -6.47
C PRO A 239 -39.73 -7.30 -7.51
N ILE A 240 -40.26 -6.16 -7.97
CA ILE A 240 -39.60 -5.27 -8.94
C ILE A 240 -38.23 -4.80 -8.43
N PHE A 241 -38.11 -4.48 -7.13
CA PHE A 241 -36.81 -4.08 -6.56
C PHE A 241 -35.77 -5.21 -6.64
N ARG A 242 -36.20 -6.46 -6.42
CA ARG A 242 -35.32 -7.63 -6.53
C ARG A 242 -34.90 -7.89 -7.97
N GLU A 243 -35.82 -7.74 -8.92
CA GLU A 243 -35.55 -7.92 -10.34
C GLU A 243 -34.51 -6.91 -10.83
N GLU A 244 -34.63 -5.63 -10.44
CA GLU A 244 -33.64 -4.62 -10.80
C GLU A 244 -32.29 -4.82 -10.12
N LEU A 245 -32.26 -5.25 -8.86
CA LEU A 245 -31.01 -5.67 -8.21
C LEU A 245 -30.37 -6.87 -8.91
N LYS A 246 -31.19 -7.82 -9.39
CA LYS A 246 -30.72 -8.99 -10.13
C LYS A 246 -30.03 -8.64 -11.45
N LYS A 247 -30.37 -7.49 -12.03
CA LYS A 247 -29.71 -6.95 -13.23
C LYS A 247 -28.49 -6.09 -12.85
N MET A 248 -28.67 -5.14 -11.94
CA MET A 248 -27.66 -4.15 -11.59
C MET A 248 -26.39 -4.78 -10.99
N VAL A 249 -26.51 -5.68 -10.01
CA VAL A 249 -25.32 -6.21 -9.31
C VAL A 249 -24.43 -7.02 -10.27
N PRO A 250 -24.95 -7.97 -11.08
CA PRO A 250 -24.12 -8.67 -12.06
C PRO A 250 -23.57 -7.74 -13.14
N ASN A 251 -24.34 -6.77 -13.63
CA ASN A 251 -23.83 -5.83 -14.65
C ASN A 251 -22.58 -5.08 -14.14
N LEU A 252 -22.54 -4.72 -12.86
CA LEU A 252 -21.40 -4.00 -12.28
C LEU A 252 -20.19 -4.90 -11.99
N ILE A 253 -20.41 -6.15 -11.56
CA ILE A 253 -19.36 -6.97 -10.94
C ILE A 253 -19.35 -8.44 -11.37
N ALA A 254 -19.99 -8.81 -12.49
CA ALA A 254 -19.84 -10.15 -13.04
C ALA A 254 -18.41 -10.41 -13.53
N PRO A 255 -17.94 -11.68 -13.59
CA PRO A 255 -16.58 -12.03 -13.98
C PRO A 255 -16.07 -11.47 -15.31
N HIS A 256 -16.97 -11.09 -16.22
CA HIS A 256 -16.63 -10.47 -17.51
C HIS A 256 -16.48 -8.94 -17.44
N ASN A 257 -17.07 -8.28 -16.44
CA ASN A 257 -17.02 -6.82 -16.23
C ASN A 257 -16.06 -6.40 -15.11
N MET A 258 -15.46 -7.38 -14.42
CA MET A 258 -14.51 -7.13 -13.33
C MET A 258 -13.25 -6.42 -13.83
N LYS A 259 -13.09 -5.16 -13.43
CA LYS A 259 -11.88 -4.36 -13.67
C LYS A 259 -11.10 -4.16 -12.38
N ALA A 260 -9.82 -4.50 -12.40
CA ALA A 260 -8.90 -4.22 -11.30
C ALA A 260 -8.80 -2.71 -11.05
N LYS A 261 -8.52 -2.32 -9.80
CA LYS A 261 -8.17 -0.95 -9.48
C LYS A 261 -6.93 -0.53 -10.24
N MET A 262 -7.03 0.53 -11.03
CA MET A 262 -5.91 1.16 -11.72
C MET A 262 -5.53 2.47 -11.02
N VAL A 263 -4.22 2.69 -10.84
CA VAL A 263 -3.66 3.97 -10.41
C VAL A 263 -2.43 4.26 -11.26
N ASN A 264 -2.38 5.44 -11.89
CA ASN A 264 -1.29 5.86 -12.78
C ASN A 264 -1.00 4.80 -13.88
N GLY A 265 -2.04 4.28 -14.52
CA GLY A 265 -1.93 3.27 -15.58
C GLY A 265 -1.50 1.87 -15.13
N LYS A 266 -1.36 1.61 -13.82
CA LYS A 266 -0.94 0.28 -13.29
C LYS A 266 -2.02 -0.34 -12.40
N ALA A 267 -2.20 -1.65 -12.55
CA ALA A 267 -3.08 -2.43 -11.68
C ALA A 267 -2.54 -2.49 -10.25
N VAL A 268 -3.40 -2.17 -9.29
CA VAL A 268 -3.10 -2.19 -7.86
C VAL A 268 -3.27 -3.60 -7.32
N THR A 269 -2.31 -4.04 -6.51
CA THR A 269 -2.38 -5.32 -5.78
C THR A 269 -2.71 -5.08 -4.30
N CYS A 270 -3.22 -6.10 -3.60
CA CYS A 270 -3.56 -5.97 -2.17
C CYS A 270 -2.38 -5.50 -1.32
N ARG A 271 -1.15 -5.96 -1.65
CA ARG A 271 0.07 -5.51 -0.96
C ARG A 271 0.31 -4.01 -1.13
N LYS A 272 0.12 -3.48 -2.35
CA LYS A 272 0.32 -2.06 -2.62
C LYS A 272 -0.83 -1.20 -2.10
N LEU A 273 -2.06 -1.72 -2.08
CA LEU A 273 -3.25 -1.00 -1.63
C LEU A 273 -3.07 -0.34 -0.26
N VAL A 274 -2.44 -1.04 0.69
CA VAL A 274 -2.18 -0.51 2.04
C VAL A 274 -1.27 0.72 2.00
N GLN A 275 -0.31 0.75 1.07
CA GLN A 275 0.57 1.90 0.88
C GLN A 275 -0.19 3.06 0.23
N TYR A 276 -1.00 2.81 -0.80
CA TYR A 276 -1.87 3.83 -1.40
C TYR A 276 -2.78 4.47 -0.35
N PHE A 277 -3.47 3.66 0.46
CA PHE A 277 -4.38 4.14 1.49
C PHE A 277 -3.66 5.05 2.50
N LYS A 278 -2.45 4.67 2.93
CA LYS A 278 -1.64 5.48 3.85
C LYS A 278 -1.26 6.82 3.24
N GLU A 279 -0.76 6.83 2.01
CA GLU A 279 -0.33 8.08 1.38
C GLU A 279 -1.50 9.02 1.13
N TYR A 280 -2.64 8.52 0.64
CA TYR A 280 -3.82 9.38 0.49
C TYR A 280 -4.35 9.88 1.83
N ALA A 281 -4.47 9.02 2.86
CA ALA A 281 -4.93 9.44 4.17
C ALA A 281 -4.02 10.54 4.76
N ASN A 282 -2.70 10.40 4.66
CA ASN A 282 -1.75 11.41 5.12
C ASN A 282 -1.86 12.72 4.34
N SER A 283 -2.17 12.67 3.04
CA SER A 283 -2.37 13.86 2.21
C SER A 283 -3.66 14.61 2.53
N PHE A 284 -4.59 14.00 3.26
CA PHE A 284 -5.85 14.61 3.71
C PHE A 284 -5.92 14.81 5.22
N ASP A 285 -4.80 14.69 5.95
CA ASP A 285 -4.71 14.78 7.42
C ASP A 285 -4.87 16.23 7.96
N GLY A 286 -5.47 17.12 7.17
CA GLY A 286 -5.74 18.51 7.53
C GLY A 286 -7.22 18.75 7.86
N GLU A 287 -7.50 19.81 8.62
CA GLU A 287 -8.88 20.29 8.85
C GLU A 287 -9.45 21.04 7.62
N SER A 288 -8.66 21.21 6.56
CA SER A 288 -9.07 21.85 5.32
C SER A 288 -9.79 20.87 4.38
N LEU A 289 -10.53 21.42 3.42
CA LEU A 289 -11.09 20.61 2.35
C LEU A 289 -9.97 19.89 1.57
N PRO A 290 -10.24 18.67 1.07
CA PRO A 290 -9.32 17.98 0.18
C PRO A 290 -9.06 18.83 -1.07
N GLU A 291 -7.80 19.13 -1.36
CA GLU A 291 -7.40 19.89 -2.55
C GLU A 291 -6.95 18.96 -3.68
N PRO A 292 -7.26 19.28 -4.95
CA PRO A 292 -6.78 18.53 -6.12
C PRO A 292 -5.25 18.34 -6.14
N GLN A 293 -4.50 19.37 -5.75
CA GLN A 293 -3.03 19.34 -5.72
C GLN A 293 -2.50 18.32 -4.71
N SER A 294 -3.19 18.12 -3.58
CA SER A 294 -2.82 17.12 -2.57
C SER A 294 -2.92 15.70 -3.14
N ILE A 295 -3.94 15.42 -3.94
CA ILE A 295 -4.12 14.13 -4.63
C ILE A 295 -2.99 13.91 -5.65
N LEU A 296 -2.70 14.94 -6.46
CA LEU A 296 -1.63 14.88 -7.45
C LEU A 296 -0.26 14.63 -6.81
N ASN A 297 0.04 15.34 -5.72
CA ASN A 297 1.28 15.17 -4.97
C ASN A 297 1.36 13.79 -4.30
N ALA A 298 0.26 13.26 -3.78
CA ALA A 298 0.20 11.89 -3.25
C ALA A 298 0.55 10.86 -4.35
N ASN A 299 -0.02 11.03 -5.55
CA ASN A 299 0.27 10.16 -6.69
C ASN A 299 1.72 10.28 -7.18
N ALA A 300 2.25 11.50 -7.26
CA ALA A 300 3.67 11.72 -7.57
C ALA A 300 4.59 11.04 -6.55
N LYS A 301 4.25 11.14 -5.26
CA LYS A 301 4.98 10.50 -4.17
C LYS A 301 4.98 8.97 -4.30
N LEU A 302 3.82 8.37 -4.60
CA LEU A 302 3.69 6.93 -4.79
C LEU A 302 4.54 6.41 -5.96
N ILE A 303 4.55 7.12 -7.09
CA ILE A 303 5.39 6.79 -8.25
C ILE A 303 6.87 6.88 -7.87
N CYS A 304 7.27 7.96 -7.20
CA CYS A 304 8.65 8.15 -6.77
C CYS A 304 9.09 7.08 -5.76
N ILE A 305 8.22 6.66 -4.82
CA ILE A 305 8.54 5.55 -3.90
C ILE A 305 8.75 4.25 -4.66
N GLU A 306 7.91 3.94 -5.65
CA GLU A 306 8.07 2.75 -6.48
C GLU A 306 9.40 2.77 -7.26
N ALA A 307 9.72 3.90 -7.89
CA ALA A 307 10.98 4.10 -8.60
C ALA A 307 12.20 4.01 -7.69
N ALA A 308 12.14 4.58 -6.48
CA ALA A 308 13.21 4.50 -5.48
C ALA A 308 13.42 3.06 -5.00
N HIS A 309 12.34 2.32 -4.76
CA HIS A 309 12.42 0.91 -4.40
C HIS A 309 13.06 0.08 -5.52
N GLU A 310 12.65 0.28 -6.77
CA GLU A 310 13.25 -0.39 -7.92
C GLU A 310 14.74 -0.07 -8.07
N ALA A 311 15.11 1.20 -7.92
CA ALA A 311 16.50 1.66 -7.94
C ALA A 311 17.33 0.98 -6.85
N LYS A 312 16.84 0.95 -5.61
CA LYS A 312 17.49 0.29 -4.47
C LYS A 312 17.66 -1.21 -4.68
N VAL A 313 16.63 -1.90 -5.18
CA VAL A 313 16.70 -3.34 -5.47
C VAL A 313 17.75 -3.62 -6.55
N ASN A 314 17.82 -2.80 -7.61
CA ASN A 314 18.85 -2.93 -8.64
C ASN A 314 20.26 -2.68 -8.10
N TYR A 315 20.43 -1.66 -7.26
CA TYR A 315 21.69 -1.41 -6.56
C TYR A 315 22.14 -2.63 -5.75
N CYS A 316 21.24 -3.17 -4.90
CA CYS A 316 21.56 -4.33 -4.08
C CYS A 316 21.92 -5.55 -4.94
N ARG A 317 21.14 -5.85 -5.98
CA ARG A 317 21.45 -6.95 -6.91
C ARG A 317 22.81 -6.77 -7.60
N GLY A 318 23.16 -5.55 -7.97
CA GLY A 318 24.46 -5.22 -8.55
C GLY A 318 25.60 -5.46 -7.55
N MET A 319 25.44 -4.98 -6.33
CA MET A 319 26.42 -5.14 -5.25
C MET A 319 26.57 -6.60 -4.81
N ASP A 320 25.48 -7.36 -4.69
CA ASP A 320 25.49 -8.80 -4.39
C ASP A 320 26.27 -9.57 -5.47
N ARG A 321 26.08 -9.25 -6.75
CA ARG A 321 26.86 -9.86 -7.86
C ARG A 321 28.34 -9.50 -7.78
N SER A 322 28.67 -8.24 -7.53
CA SER A 322 30.06 -7.81 -7.38
C SER A 322 30.74 -8.45 -6.17
N THR A 323 29.99 -8.67 -5.10
CA THR A 323 30.48 -9.21 -3.82
C THR A 323 30.27 -10.72 -3.68
N TYR A 324 29.88 -11.46 -4.73
CA TYR A 324 29.49 -12.86 -4.63
C TYR A 324 30.61 -13.80 -4.11
N GLY A 325 31.88 -13.42 -4.25
CA GLY A 325 33.02 -14.25 -3.84
C GLY A 325 33.16 -14.45 -2.33
N THR A 326 33.77 -15.58 -1.93
CA THR A 326 34.11 -15.90 -0.53
C THR A 326 35.29 -15.12 0.02
N ARG A 327 36.10 -14.50 -0.85
CA ARG A 327 37.25 -13.68 -0.47
C ARG A 327 36.86 -12.23 -0.27
N MET A 328 37.52 -11.58 0.70
CA MET A 328 37.40 -10.14 0.92
C MET A 328 37.86 -9.38 -0.33
N MET A 329 37.04 -8.42 -0.77
CA MET A 329 37.42 -7.48 -1.84
C MET A 329 38.20 -6.29 -1.26
N PRO A 330 39.18 -5.75 -1.99
CA PRO A 330 39.80 -4.47 -1.63
C PRO A 330 38.78 -3.33 -1.57
N GLU A 331 38.94 -2.42 -0.61
CA GLU A 331 38.03 -1.29 -0.39
C GLU A 331 37.84 -0.44 -1.65
N LYS A 332 38.92 -0.17 -2.40
CA LYS A 332 38.86 0.57 -3.67
C LYS A 332 37.90 -0.09 -4.68
N LYS A 333 37.96 -1.42 -4.83
CA LYS A 333 37.08 -2.16 -5.75
C LYS A 333 35.63 -2.16 -5.27
N LEU A 334 35.41 -2.20 -3.96
CA LEU A 334 34.07 -2.11 -3.38
C LEU A 334 33.45 -0.72 -3.66
N LEU A 335 34.24 0.36 -3.52
CA LEU A 335 33.81 1.72 -3.82
C LEU A 335 33.56 1.93 -5.32
N GLU A 336 34.41 1.38 -6.20
CA GLU A 336 34.18 1.40 -7.66
C GLU A 336 32.86 0.70 -8.03
N ALA A 337 32.58 -0.46 -7.42
CA ALA A 337 31.31 -1.16 -7.60
C ALA A 337 30.12 -0.35 -7.07
N HIS A 338 30.26 0.28 -5.90
CA HIS A 338 29.25 1.16 -5.33
C HIS A 338 28.92 2.33 -6.26
N ILE A 339 29.94 3.03 -6.77
CA ILE A 339 29.74 4.16 -7.69
C ILE A 339 29.02 3.68 -8.96
N LYS A 340 29.49 2.58 -9.57
CA LYS A 340 28.89 2.02 -10.78
C LYS A 340 27.41 1.69 -10.60
N HIS A 341 27.08 0.95 -9.54
CA HIS A 341 25.71 0.51 -9.29
C HIS A 341 24.83 1.64 -8.73
N GLY A 342 25.44 2.60 -8.01
CA GLY A 342 24.79 3.82 -7.53
C GLY A 342 24.35 4.72 -8.68
N ILE A 343 25.23 4.98 -9.67
CA ILE A 343 24.88 5.71 -10.90
C ILE A 343 23.75 4.99 -11.64
N THR A 344 23.81 3.66 -11.73
CA THR A 344 22.76 2.86 -12.37
C THR A 344 21.41 3.02 -11.65
N ALA A 345 21.40 2.98 -10.32
CA ALA A 345 20.20 3.19 -9.51
C ALA A 345 19.64 4.61 -9.65
N LEU A 346 20.49 5.64 -9.65
CA LEU A 346 20.06 7.02 -9.88
C LEU A 346 19.50 7.22 -11.29
N ASN A 347 20.09 6.59 -12.31
CA ASN A 347 19.55 6.61 -13.68
C ASN A 347 18.18 5.92 -13.78
N ILE A 348 17.92 4.87 -12.99
CA ILE A 348 16.60 4.24 -12.91
C ILE A 348 15.60 5.21 -12.29
N TYR A 349 15.95 5.85 -11.17
CA TYR A 349 15.09 6.84 -10.54
C TYR A 349 14.85 8.05 -11.44
N ASP A 350 15.83 8.48 -12.23
CA ASP A 350 15.68 9.68 -13.05
C ASP A 350 14.63 9.51 -14.16
N LYS A 351 14.43 8.27 -14.64
CA LYS A 351 13.36 7.90 -15.58
C LYS A 351 11.95 7.99 -14.98
N CYS A 352 11.82 8.15 -13.66
CA CYS A 352 10.54 8.36 -13.02
C CYS A 352 9.83 9.59 -13.63
N PRO A 353 8.54 9.47 -14.01
CA PRO A 353 7.74 10.61 -14.47
C PRO A 353 7.86 11.82 -13.53
N LYS A 354 7.96 13.00 -14.12
CA LYS A 354 8.07 14.28 -13.40
C LYS A 354 6.67 14.88 -13.26
N ILE A 355 5.96 14.46 -12.21
CA ILE A 355 4.58 14.88 -11.90
C ILE A 355 4.57 15.57 -10.54
N GLY A 356 3.63 16.48 -10.36
CA GLY A 356 3.41 17.15 -9.07
C GLY A 356 4.58 18.07 -8.71
N SER A 357 4.71 18.37 -7.42
CA SER A 357 5.69 19.33 -6.94
C SER A 357 7.13 18.78 -6.98
N LYS A 358 8.10 19.64 -7.31
CA LYS A 358 9.52 19.25 -7.43
C LYS A 358 10.11 18.81 -6.09
N GLU A 359 9.58 19.35 -5.00
CA GLU A 359 9.99 19.10 -3.61
C GLU A 359 9.77 17.65 -3.21
N VAL A 360 8.66 17.03 -3.65
CA VAL A 360 8.37 15.62 -3.35
C VAL A 360 9.44 14.71 -3.97
N ARG A 361 9.82 14.99 -5.22
CA ARG A 361 10.83 14.21 -5.94
C ARG A 361 12.21 14.38 -5.32
N SER A 362 12.60 15.60 -4.95
CA SER A 362 13.92 15.87 -4.35
C SER A 362 14.05 15.20 -2.98
N LEU A 363 13.02 15.29 -2.13
CA LEU A 363 13.02 14.66 -0.81
C LEU A 363 13.16 13.12 -0.91
N LEU A 364 12.45 12.48 -1.85
CA LEU A 364 12.58 11.04 -2.05
C LEU A 364 13.90 10.62 -2.70
N LEU A 365 14.50 11.48 -3.51
CA LEU A 365 15.84 11.26 -4.07
C LEU A 365 16.92 11.30 -2.98
N GLU A 366 16.86 12.29 -2.08
CA GLU A 366 17.74 12.38 -0.91
C GLU A 366 17.62 11.12 -0.04
N LYS A 367 16.39 10.70 0.26
CA LYS A 367 16.14 9.46 0.99
C LYS A 367 16.68 8.22 0.28
N LEU A 368 16.58 8.13 -1.04
CA LEU A 368 17.17 7.03 -1.82
C LEU A 368 18.70 7.02 -1.70
N GLN A 369 19.34 8.19 -1.75
CA GLN A 369 20.79 8.31 -1.59
C GLN A 369 21.24 7.88 -0.18
N GLU A 370 20.52 8.29 0.86
CA GLU A 370 20.73 7.83 2.24
C GLU A 370 20.60 6.30 2.35
N ASP A 371 19.55 5.73 1.75
CA ASP A 371 19.32 4.29 1.73
C ASP A 371 20.45 3.51 1.03
N ILE A 372 20.95 4.03 -0.10
CA ILE A 372 22.07 3.44 -0.85
C ILE A 372 23.37 3.51 -0.01
N ASN A 373 23.60 4.62 0.68
CA ASN A 373 24.75 4.79 1.57
C ASN A 373 24.67 3.85 2.79
N ALA A 374 23.48 3.67 3.38
CA ALA A 374 23.27 2.70 4.45
C ALA A 374 23.52 1.26 3.99
N GLU A 375 23.09 0.91 2.78
CA GLU A 375 23.40 -0.39 2.17
C GLU A 375 24.91 -0.56 1.89
N LEU A 376 25.62 0.50 1.48
CA LEU A 376 27.08 0.45 1.35
C LEU A 376 27.76 0.07 2.69
N GLU A 377 27.34 0.67 3.80
CA GLU A 377 27.87 0.33 5.13
C GLU A 377 27.54 -1.12 5.53
N ARG A 378 26.40 -1.66 5.09
CA ARG A 378 26.10 -3.09 5.21
C ARG A 378 27.09 -3.94 4.40
N TYR A 379 27.35 -3.58 3.14
CA TYR A 379 28.29 -4.30 2.28
C TYR A 379 29.74 -4.22 2.79
N LYS A 380 30.18 -3.10 3.36
CA LYS A 380 31.50 -2.97 4.00
C LYS A 380 31.66 -3.98 5.14
N ARG A 381 30.68 -4.04 6.06
CA ARG A 381 30.68 -5.02 7.16
C ARG A 381 30.67 -6.47 6.67
N LEU A 382 29.85 -6.79 5.67
CA LEU A 382 29.80 -8.13 5.06
C LEU A 382 31.12 -8.50 4.38
N ASN A 383 31.78 -7.53 3.75
CA ASN A 383 33.07 -7.73 3.10
C ASN A 383 34.21 -7.94 4.12
N GLU A 384 34.22 -7.17 5.22
CA GLU A 384 35.17 -7.34 6.32
C GLU A 384 35.03 -8.69 7.01
N ALA A 385 33.80 -9.20 7.19
CA ALA A 385 33.55 -10.51 7.77
C ALA A 385 34.22 -11.65 6.97
N LYS A 386 34.36 -11.48 5.65
CA LYS A 386 35.06 -12.45 4.77
C LYS A 386 36.56 -12.53 5.04
N ARG A 387 37.16 -11.53 5.69
CA ARG A 387 38.55 -11.58 6.13
C ARG A 387 38.75 -12.69 7.16
N VAL A 388 37.82 -12.81 8.10
CA VAL A 388 37.91 -13.77 9.22
C VAL A 388 37.69 -15.19 8.73
N THR A 389 36.70 -15.42 7.87
CA THR A 389 36.44 -16.74 7.27
C THR A 389 37.52 -17.14 6.26
N GLY A 390 38.04 -16.19 5.46
CA GLY A 390 39.15 -16.44 4.55
C GLY A 390 40.43 -16.87 5.28
N CYS A 391 40.75 -16.26 6.42
CA CYS A 391 41.88 -16.66 7.26
C CYS A 391 41.68 -18.04 7.91
N ALA A 392 40.47 -18.35 8.39
CA ALA A 392 40.17 -19.67 8.96
C ALA A 392 40.27 -20.80 7.91
N SER A 393 39.72 -20.57 6.71
CA SER A 393 39.83 -21.52 5.59
C SER A 393 41.26 -21.67 5.08
N ALA A 394 42.04 -20.58 5.07
CA ALA A 394 43.45 -20.62 4.70
C ALA A 394 44.30 -21.36 5.76
N MET A 395 44.00 -21.19 7.06
CA MET A 395 44.65 -21.96 8.12
C MET A 395 44.34 -23.46 8.04
N LEU A 396 43.10 -23.84 7.71
CA LEU A 396 42.75 -25.25 7.50
C LEU A 396 43.43 -25.84 6.25
N ALA A 397 43.46 -25.11 5.13
CA ALA A 397 44.11 -25.58 3.91
C ALA A 397 45.65 -25.69 4.03
N CYS A 398 46.28 -24.80 4.82
CA CYS A 398 47.70 -24.88 5.12
C CYS A 398 48.02 -25.91 6.21
N GLY A 399 47.03 -26.36 6.99
CA GLY A 399 47.19 -27.41 8.01
C GLY A 399 47.49 -28.79 7.42
N ASP A 400 46.95 -29.10 6.24
CA ASP A 400 47.15 -30.40 5.58
C ASP A 400 48.51 -30.52 4.85
N SER A 401 49.21 -29.40 4.61
CA SER A 401 50.48 -29.39 3.87
C SER A 401 51.73 -29.45 4.76
N VAL A 402 51.59 -29.35 6.09
CA VAL A 402 52.72 -29.50 7.02
C VAL A 402 52.88 -30.95 7.52
N PHE A 403 51.87 -31.82 7.36
CA PHE A 403 51.92 -33.20 7.84
C PHE A 403 52.38 -34.26 6.82
N LEU A 404 52.59 -33.89 5.55
CA LEU A 404 52.94 -34.84 4.46
C LEU A 404 54.41 -34.78 4.00
N GLY A 405 55.27 -34.07 4.74
CA GLY A 405 56.66 -33.79 4.36
C GLY A 405 57.74 -34.25 5.33
N ILE A 406 57.48 -35.21 6.23
CA ILE A 406 58.53 -35.87 7.02
C ILE A 406 58.58 -37.33 6.62
N GLY A 407 59.48 -37.60 5.67
CA GLY A 407 59.86 -38.94 5.26
C GLY A 407 60.48 -39.74 6.42
N LEU A 408 60.24 -41.05 6.33
CA LEU A 408 60.83 -42.12 7.11
C LEU A 408 62.35 -41.94 7.30
N GLY A 409 62.78 -41.89 8.57
CA GLY A 409 64.17 -41.93 8.96
C GLY A 409 64.29 -42.26 10.45
N THR A 410 64.38 -43.55 10.76
CA THR A 410 64.65 -44.06 12.11
C THR A 410 66.07 -43.72 12.57
N ALA A 411 66.22 -43.08 13.73
CA ALA A 411 67.04 -43.52 14.87
C ALA A 411 67.41 -42.38 15.84
N ALA A 412 67.29 -42.68 17.14
CA ALA A 412 67.92 -42.06 18.31
C ALA A 412 67.40 -40.70 18.83
N SER A 413 66.55 -40.83 19.86
CA SER A 413 66.65 -40.17 21.17
C SER A 413 66.60 -38.62 21.26
N GLY A 414 65.48 -38.10 21.76
CA GLY A 414 65.46 -36.80 22.46
C GLY A 414 64.15 -36.01 22.37
N ALA A 415 63.40 -35.99 23.48
CA ALA A 415 62.39 -34.99 23.88
C ALA A 415 61.15 -34.79 22.98
N VAL A 416 60.03 -35.41 23.39
CA VAL A 416 58.68 -35.05 22.94
C VAL A 416 57.98 -34.24 24.05
N ALA A 417 57.85 -32.94 23.85
CA ALA A 417 56.88 -32.05 24.50
C ALA A 417 56.84 -30.74 23.68
N GLY A 418 55.72 -30.18 23.23
CA GLY A 418 54.35 -30.63 23.25
C GLY A 418 53.58 -29.87 22.17
N ALA A 419 52.55 -30.50 21.64
CA ALA A 419 51.53 -29.85 20.83
C ALA A 419 50.24 -30.66 20.94
N ILE A 420 49.43 -30.35 21.96
CA ILE A 420 48.02 -30.75 21.97
C ILE A 420 47.21 -29.48 21.87
N VAL A 421 46.68 -29.29 20.67
CA VAL A 421 45.55 -28.42 20.37
C VAL A 421 44.35 -29.00 21.10
N SER A 422 43.77 -28.24 22.02
CA SER A 422 42.41 -28.50 22.52
C SER A 422 41.55 -27.26 22.31
N LEU A 423 40.89 -27.23 21.16
CA LEU A 423 39.66 -26.48 20.96
C LEU A 423 38.51 -27.33 21.52
N SER A 424 37.75 -26.80 22.48
CA SER A 424 36.35 -27.21 22.67
C SER A 424 35.54 -26.08 23.30
N TRP A 425 34.33 -25.96 22.76
CA TRP A 425 33.40 -24.87 22.90
C TRP A 425 32.52 -25.00 24.17
N ALA A 426 31.91 -23.86 24.51
CA ALA A 426 30.63 -23.68 25.20
C ALA A 426 30.59 -23.86 26.73
N SER A 427 30.30 -22.74 27.42
CA SER A 427 29.17 -22.63 28.37
C SER A 427 28.91 -21.16 28.69
N VAL A 428 27.64 -20.76 28.55
CA VAL A 428 27.06 -19.47 28.90
C VAL A 428 27.02 -19.32 30.43
N SER A 429 27.44 -18.17 30.99
CA SER A 429 26.68 -17.34 31.95
C SER A 429 27.56 -16.55 32.95
N LEU A 430 27.13 -15.29 33.18
CA LEU A 430 27.45 -14.35 34.26
C LEU A 430 28.88 -13.80 34.41
N GLY A 431 29.02 -12.53 34.03
CA GLY A 431 29.53 -11.47 34.90
C GLY A 431 30.86 -11.67 35.60
N VAL A 432 31.92 -11.08 35.06
CA VAL A 432 32.79 -10.08 35.70
C VAL A 432 33.89 -9.75 34.70
N VAL A 433 34.00 -8.46 34.39
CA VAL A 433 35.00 -7.88 33.50
C VAL A 433 36.39 -8.06 34.12
N ALA A 434 37.19 -8.97 33.57
CA ALA A 434 38.62 -9.04 33.83
C ALA A 434 39.37 -8.47 32.61
N ILE A 435 39.81 -7.22 32.73
CA ILE A 435 40.64 -6.51 31.75
C ILE A 435 42.03 -7.16 31.76
N PRO A 436 42.57 -7.62 30.62
CA PRO A 436 43.99 -7.92 30.54
C PRO A 436 44.76 -6.60 30.53
N PHE A 437 45.36 -6.24 31.66
CA PHE A 437 46.32 -5.13 31.74
C PHE A 437 47.48 -5.44 30.80
N SER A 438 47.58 -4.69 29.69
CA SER A 438 48.68 -4.82 28.75
C SER A 438 49.98 -4.44 29.43
N LEU A 439 51.08 -5.14 29.10
CA LEU A 439 52.45 -4.88 29.57
C LEU A 439 52.87 -3.40 29.47
N THR A 440 52.25 -2.64 28.57
CA THR A 440 52.41 -1.18 28.44
C THR A 440 51.96 -0.40 29.68
N THR A 441 50.90 -0.81 30.37
CA THR A 441 50.43 -0.15 31.62
C THR A 441 51.38 -0.39 32.80
N ILE A 442 51.94 -1.60 32.90
CA ILE A 442 52.96 -1.94 33.90
C ILE A 442 54.24 -1.15 33.62
N PHE A 443 54.61 -0.97 32.35
CA PHE A 443 55.77 -0.16 31.94
C PHE A 443 55.60 1.33 32.29
N ILE A 444 54.40 1.90 32.13
CA ILE A 444 54.12 3.30 32.49
C ILE A 444 54.21 3.51 34.01
N ILE A 445 53.71 2.56 34.82
CA ILE A 445 53.82 2.61 36.28
C ILE A 445 55.28 2.48 36.71
N TRP A 446 56.04 1.56 36.09
CA TRP A 446 57.47 1.41 36.35
C TRP A 446 58.26 2.67 35.98
N ALA A 447 58.02 3.25 34.82
CA ALA A 447 58.65 4.49 34.37
C ALA A 447 58.33 5.67 35.31
N TYR A 448 57.09 5.78 35.80
CA TYR A 448 56.68 6.81 36.75
C TYR A 448 57.36 6.67 38.12
N VAL A 449 57.46 5.45 38.64
CA VAL A 449 58.13 5.20 39.94
C VAL A 449 59.65 5.40 39.84
N TYR A 450 60.26 5.00 38.72
CA TYR A 450 61.72 5.07 38.54
C TYR A 450 62.22 6.49 38.22
N SER A 451 61.41 7.35 37.61
CA SER A 451 61.80 8.73 37.29
C SER A 451 61.60 9.72 38.46
N LYS A 452 60.76 9.38 39.46
CA LYS A 452 60.46 10.23 40.62
C LYS A 452 61.66 10.59 41.53
N PRO A 453 62.69 9.74 41.72
CA PRO A 453 63.89 10.09 42.49
C PRO A 453 64.87 11.01 41.74
N CYS A 454 64.85 11.03 40.40
CA CYS A 454 65.74 11.87 39.59
C CYS A 454 65.33 13.36 39.63
N PHE A 455 64.04 13.66 39.68
CA PHE A 455 63.56 15.05 39.75
C PHE A 455 63.76 15.71 41.14
N LYS A 456 63.88 14.92 42.22
CA LYS A 456 64.17 15.47 43.57
C LYS A 456 65.64 15.85 43.81
N LYS A 457 66.57 15.44 42.94
CA LYS A 457 67.99 15.84 43.01
C LYS A 457 68.35 17.04 42.13
N LEU A 458 67.49 17.42 41.18
CA LEU A 458 67.69 18.59 40.31
C LEU A 458 67.09 19.89 40.88
N GLY A 459 66.20 19.82 41.88
CA GLY A 459 65.55 21.00 42.49
C GLY A 459 66.21 21.59 43.74
N LYS A 460 67.44 21.19 44.09
CA LYS A 460 68.13 21.66 45.33
C LYS A 460 69.54 22.23 45.11
N LYS A 461 69.94 22.57 43.86
CA LYS A 461 71.32 22.99 43.57
C LYS A 461 71.54 24.31 42.84
N ASP A 462 70.54 25.16 42.70
CA ASP A 462 70.71 26.60 42.47
C ASP A 462 69.79 27.34 43.44
N LYS A 463 70.30 27.78 44.62
CA LYS A 463 71.04 29.04 44.88
C LYS A 463 70.06 30.23 44.88
N SER A 464 69.79 30.87 46.02
CA SER A 464 70.70 31.66 46.90
C SER A 464 71.42 32.76 46.14
#